data_AF-A0A376ALF8-F1
#
_entry.id   AF-A0A376ALF8-F1
#
_cell.length_a   1.000
_cell.length_b   1.000
_cell.length_c   1.000
_cell.angle_alpha   90.00
_cell.angle_beta   90.00
_cell.angle_gamma   90.00
#
_symmetry.space_group_name_H-M   'P 1'
#
loop_
_entity.id
_entity.type
_entity.pdbx_description
1 polymer ?
#
loop_
_entity_poly.entity_id
_entity_poly.type
_entity_poly.pdbx_seq_one_letter_code
_entity_poly.pdbx_strand_id
1 'polypeptide(L)' 'MLIGSALLDENGASIGNFGILEAADLAQARAFAEGDPFNRAGIVASIELTPLPETFQAHRIADPMTLRR' A
#
# COMPACT_ATOMS: atom_id res chain seq x y z
N MET A 1 1.07 -5.40 -5.31
CA MET A 1 1.92 -4.57 -4.41
C MET A 1 3.32 -4.52 -4.96
N LEU A 2 3.91 -3.33 -5.05
CA LEU A 2 5.32 -3.17 -5.40
C LEU A 2 6.19 -3.30 -4.13
N ILE A 3 5.88 -2.51 -3.10
CA ILE A 3 6.60 -2.55 -1.81
C ILE A 3 5.65 -2.13 -0.68
N GLY A 4 5.97 -2.53 0.54
CA GLY A 4 5.23 -2.15 1.73
C GLY A 4 6.05 -2.35 2.99
N SER A 5 5.64 -1.69 4.06
CA SER A 5 6.24 -1.79 5.39
C SER A 5 5.21 -1.42 6.45
N ALA A 6 5.50 -1.77 7.70
CA ALA A 6 4.81 -1.16 8.83
C ALA A 6 5.17 0.33 8.93
N LEU A 7 4.19 1.15 9.32
CA LEU A 7 4.41 2.46 9.89
C LEU A 7 4.70 2.27 11.38
N LEU A 8 5.75 2.92 11.88
CA LEU A 8 6.16 2.81 13.28
C LEU A 8 5.95 4.13 14.00
N ASP A 9 5.62 4.08 15.28
CA ASP A 9 5.69 5.23 16.17
C ASP A 9 7.15 5.51 16.61
N GLU A 10 7.33 6.52 17.47
CA GLU A 10 8.62 6.91 18.03
C GLU A 10 9.31 5.83 18.88
N ASN A 11 8.55 4.84 19.35
CA ASN A 11 9.04 3.72 20.16
C ASN A 11 9.30 2.47 19.31
N GLY A 12 9.06 2.53 18.00
CA GLY A 12 9.20 1.40 17.09
C GLY A 12 8.00 0.45 17.08
N ALA A 13 6.88 0.80 17.72
CA ALA A 13 5.66 -0.01 17.67
C ALA A 13 4.94 0.20 16.33
N SER A 14 4.41 -0.89 15.76
CA SER A 14 3.64 -0.81 14.51
C SER A 14 2.29 -0.14 14.76
N ILE A 15 2.01 0.91 14.01
CA ILE A 15 0.79 1.71 14.09
C ILE A 15 -0.02 1.74 12.78
N GLY A 16 0.43 1.01 11.76
CA GLY A 16 -0.28 0.94 10.48
C GLY A 16 0.56 0.34 9.37
N ASN A 17 0.04 0.41 8.16
CA ASN A 17 0.67 -0.14 6.97
C ASN A 17 0.93 0.98 5.97
N PHE A 18 2.10 0.95 5.34
CA PHE A 18 2.45 1.77 4.18
C PHE A 18 2.74 0.84 3.00
N GLY A 19 2.41 1.30 1.80
CA GLY A 19 2.91 0.64 0.60
C GLY A 19 2.66 1.41 -0.69
N ILE A 20 3.32 0.94 -1.73
CA ILE A 20 3.13 1.39 -3.10
C ILE A 20 2.57 0.21 -3.88
N LEU A 21 1.46 0.44 -4.57
CA LEU A 21 0.86 -0.52 -5.47
C LEU A 21 0.68 0.07 -6.87
N GLU A 22 0.62 -0.84 -7.83
CA GLU A 22 0.24 -0.55 -9.19
C GLU A 22 -1.22 -1.00 -9.37
N ALA A 23 -2.05 -0.11 -9.90
CA ALA A 23 -3.48 -0.32 -10.17
C ALA A 23 -3.87 0.46 -11.43
N ALA A 24 -4.90 0.01 -12.14
CA ALA A 24 -5.34 0.68 -13.36
C ALA A 24 -5.93 2.08 -13.08
N ASP A 25 -6.52 2.25 -11.91
CA ASP A 25 -7.11 3.51 -11.45
C ASP A 25 -7.19 3.57 -9.91
N LEU A 26 -7.63 4.73 -9.40
CA LEU A 26 -7.77 4.96 -7.96
C LEU A 26 -8.87 4.08 -7.32
N ALA A 27 -9.91 3.71 -8.07
CA ALA A 27 -11.00 2.88 -7.56
C ALA A 27 -10.52 1.45 -7.29
N GLN A 28 -9.73 0.87 -8.19
CA GLN A 28 -9.08 -0.42 -7.97
C GLN A 28 -8.06 -0.36 -6.82
N ALA A 29 -7.29 0.72 -6.73
CA ALA A 29 -6.36 0.88 -5.61
C ALA A 29 -7.08 0.94 -4.26
N ARG A 30 -8.23 1.64 -4.22
CA ARG A 30 -9.10 1.71 -3.05
C ARG A 30 -9.73 0.38 -2.69
N ALA A 31 -10.29 -0.33 -3.67
CA ALA A 31 -10.86 -1.65 -3.45
C ALA A 31 -9.81 -2.65 -2.91
N PHE A 32 -8.57 -2.55 -3.38
CA PHE A 32 -7.45 -3.33 -2.84
C PHE A 32 -7.19 -3.00 -1.36
N ALA A 33 -7.07 -1.73 -1.00
CA ALA A 33 -6.82 -1.30 0.38
C ALA A 33 -7.98 -1.65 1.32
N GLU A 34 -9.22 -1.45 0.89
CA GLU A 34 -10.42 -1.76 1.69
C GLU A 34 -10.65 -3.27 1.84
N GLY A 35 -10.16 -4.06 0.88
CA GLY A 35 -10.19 -5.52 0.92
C GLY A 35 -9.20 -6.16 1.89
N ASP A 36 -8.26 -5.38 2.45
CA ASP A 36 -7.25 -5.86 3.41
C ASP A 36 -7.91 -6.53 4.64
N PRO A 37 -7.41 -7.68 5.12
CA PRO A 37 -8.00 -8.36 6.28
C PRO A 37 -8.08 -7.52 7.55
N PHE A 38 -7.11 -6.63 7.81
CA PHE A 38 -7.15 -5.75 8.98
C PHE A 38 -8.21 -4.66 8.81
N ASN A 39 -8.36 -4.11 7.60
CA ASN A 39 -9.45 -3.16 7.32
C ASN A 39 -10.82 -3.83 7.45
N ARG A 40 -10.99 -5.02 6.87
CA ARG A 40 -12.24 -5.79 6.98
C ARG A 40 -12.56 -6.22 8.41
N ALA A 41 -11.55 -6.37 9.25
CA ALA A 41 -11.69 -6.64 10.68
C ALA A 41 -11.99 -5.37 11.52
N GLY A 42 -12.04 -4.18 10.91
CA GLY A 42 -12.30 -2.92 11.61
C GLY A 42 -11.12 -2.39 12.45
N ILE A 43 -9.90 -2.89 12.20
CA ILE A 43 -8.69 -2.48 12.91
C ILE A 43 -8.11 -1.18 12.33
N VAL A 44 -8.26 -0.99 11.02
CA VAL A 44 -7.74 0.19 10.32
C VAL A 44 -8.64 1.39 10.57
N ALA A 45 -8.09 2.46 11.13
CA ALA A 45 -8.83 3.69 11.42
C ALA A 45 -9.06 4.57 10.20
N SER A 46 -8.12 4.60 9.25
CA SER A 46 -8.20 5.41 8.02
C SER A 46 -7.42 4.79 6.86
N ILE A 47 -7.85 5.11 5.63
CA ILE A 47 -7.15 4.74 4.39
C ILE A 47 -6.95 5.99 3.53
N GLU A 48 -5.69 6.37 3.36
CA GLU A 48 -5.27 7.48 2.50
C GLU A 48 -4.58 6.94 1.25
N LEU A 49 -4.88 7.54 0.09
CA LEU A 49 -4.33 7.14 -1.20
C LEU A 49 -3.87 8.39 -1.94
N THR A 50 -2.61 8.39 -2.37
CA THR A 50 -2.00 9.48 -3.13
C THR A 50 -1.52 8.95 -4.48
N PRO A 51 -2.05 9.44 -5.61
CA PRO A 51 -1.53 9.11 -6.92
C PRO A 51 -0.07 9.52 -7.06
N LEU A 52 0.76 8.62 -7.60
CA LEU A 52 2.13 8.94 -7.98
C LEU A 52 2.17 9.47 -9.42
N PRO A 53 3.14 10.34 -9.77
CA PRO A 53 3.26 10.84 -11.13
C PRO A 53 3.56 9.71 -12.11
N GLU A 54 3.17 9.88 -13.38
CA GLU A 54 3.47 8.91 -14.46
C GLU A 54 4.98 8.65 -14.64
N THR A 55 5.82 9.59 -14.20
CA THR A 55 7.29 9.47 -14.21
C THR A 55 7.85 8.67 -13.03
N PHE A 56 7.01 8.14 -12.13
CA PHE A 56 7.47 7.31 -11.03
C PHE A 56 8.23 6.08 -11.55
N GLN A 57 9.47 5.92 -11.09
CA GLN A 57 10.38 4.90 -11.60
C GLN A 57 10.16 3.55 -10.89
N ALA A 58 9.00 2.94 -11.07
CA ALA A 58 8.59 1.69 -10.41
C ALA A 58 9.59 0.52 -10.61
N HIS A 59 10.33 0.52 -11.72
CA HIS A 59 11.35 -0.49 -12.02
C HIS A 59 12.56 -0.46 -11.07
N ARG A 60 12.73 0.60 -10.25
CA ARG A 60 13.78 0.67 -9.23
C ARG A 60 13.47 -0.16 -7.99
N ILE A 61 12.23 -0.65 -7.87
CA ILE A 61 11.85 -1.68 -6.90
C ILE A 61 12.19 -3.02 -7.56
N ALA A 62 13.38 -3.53 -7.27
CA ALA A 62 13.95 -4.70 -7.95
C ALA A 62 13.14 -5.98 -7.71
N ASP A 63 12.65 -6.18 -6.49
CA ASP A 63 11.90 -7.36 -6.07
C ASP A 63 10.51 -6.97 -5.56
N PRO A 64 9.50 -6.86 -6.44
CA PRO A 64 8.14 -6.54 -6.03
C PRO A 64 7.55 -7.61 -5.09
N MET A 65 6.80 -7.18 -4.08
CA MET A 65 6.13 -8.09 -3.14
C MET A 65 5.07 -8.99 -3.81
N THR A 66 4.49 -8.55 -4.93
CA THR A 66 3.58 -9.37 -5.73
C THR A 66 4.23 -9.65 -7.08
N LEU A 67 4.25 -10.92 -7.49
CA LEU A 67 4.70 -11.31 -8.82
C LEU A 67 3.85 -10.60 -9.88
N ARG A 68 4.52 -9.95 -10.85
CA ARG A 68 3.86 -9.48 -12.06
C ARG A 68 3.44 -10.72 -12.85
N ARG A 69 2.14 -10.87 -13.11
CA ARG A 69 1.61 -11.88 -14.02
C ARG A 69 1.66 -11.35 -15.45
#